data_AF-X1AHU2-F1
#
_entry.id   AF-X1AHU2-F1
#
_cell.length_a   1.000
_cell.length_b   1.000
_cell.length_c   1.000
_cell.angle_alpha   90.00
_cell.angle_beta   90.00
_cell.angle_gamma   90.00
#
_symmetry.space_group_name_H-M   'P 1'
#
loop_
_entity.id
_entity.type
_entity.pdbx_description
1 polymer ?
#
loop_
_entity_poly.entity_id
_entity_poly.type
_entity_poly.pdbx_seq_one_letter_code
_entity_poly.pdbx_strand_id
1 'polypeptide(L)'
;LAKKGIDPFFEWMKRIQQYPNEDVSSLRGTFLIDWSKNEKVAMFFASDYDEFHNDGALWIVNLTATGKVLHRDLTLEKILTKYKKAFITDKPFGLPLVFFPRYQLECEQANNQEVVYVAQMDMRLDLFELWEKYEIENNKQVIIKLRLPHKIKKECRNWLESNGITKKFLFPKI
;
A
#
# COMPACT_ATOMS: atom_id res chain seq x y z
N LEU A 1 23.92 -5.98 -11.30
CA LEU A 1 23.30 -7.26 -11.72
C LEU A 1 22.05 -7.44 -10.88
N ALA A 2 20.88 -7.06 -11.42
CA ALA A 2 19.62 -7.21 -10.69
C ALA A 2 19.46 -8.67 -10.23
N LYS A 3 19.10 -8.88 -8.96
CA LYS A 3 18.70 -10.22 -8.50
C LYS A 3 17.63 -10.76 -9.45
N LYS A 4 17.83 -11.96 -9.99
CA LYS A 4 16.87 -12.62 -10.91
C LYS A 4 15.46 -12.56 -10.31
N GLY A 5 14.55 -11.83 -10.97
CA GLY A 5 13.13 -11.78 -10.60
C GLY A 5 12.59 -10.44 -10.11
N ILE A 6 13.42 -9.40 -9.95
CA ILE A 6 12.94 -8.05 -9.62
C ILE A 6 12.22 -7.43 -10.84
N ASP A 7 11.04 -6.87 -10.61
CA ASP A 7 10.31 -6.08 -11.60
C ASP A 7 10.87 -4.63 -11.63
N PRO A 8 11.55 -4.22 -12.71
CA PRO A 8 12.24 -2.93 -12.76
C PRO A 8 11.29 -1.73 -12.77
N PHE A 9 10.11 -1.89 -13.39
CA PHE A 9 9.13 -0.81 -13.45
C PHE A 9 8.49 -0.60 -12.08
N PHE A 10 8.27 -1.70 -11.35
CA PHE A 10 7.86 -1.66 -9.97
C PHE A 10 8.89 -0.99 -9.04
N GLU A 11 10.17 -1.37 -9.13
CA GLU A 11 11.23 -0.81 -8.29
C GLU A 11 11.41 0.70 -8.56
N TRP A 12 11.24 1.13 -9.81
CA TRP A 12 11.26 2.55 -10.19
C TRP A 12 10.08 3.33 -9.61
N MET A 13 8.82 2.87 -9.80
CA MET A 13 7.63 3.52 -9.24
C MET A 13 7.72 3.66 -7.73
N LYS A 14 8.23 2.62 -7.09
CA LYS A 14 8.49 2.61 -5.66
C LYS A 14 9.50 3.67 -5.23
N ARG A 15 10.65 3.73 -5.92
CA ARG A 15 11.72 4.67 -5.60
C ARG A 15 11.21 6.10 -5.63
N ILE A 16 10.45 6.45 -6.66
CA ILE A 16 9.83 7.77 -6.79
C ILE A 16 8.90 8.09 -5.61
N GLN A 17 8.06 7.14 -5.18
CA GLN A 17 7.17 7.38 -4.03
C GLN A 17 7.93 7.51 -2.70
N GLN A 18 9.03 6.77 -2.51
CA GLN A 18 9.87 6.87 -1.32
C GLN A 18 10.77 8.11 -1.31
N TYR A 19 11.14 8.60 -2.49
CA TYR A 19 11.97 9.79 -2.71
C TYR A 19 11.26 10.72 -3.71
N PRO A 20 10.19 11.42 -3.31
CA PRO A 20 9.41 12.25 -4.23
C PRO A 20 10.21 13.33 -4.95
N ASN A 21 11.32 13.77 -4.35
CA ASN A 21 12.23 14.75 -4.93
C ASN A 21 13.05 14.19 -6.11
N GLU A 22 13.12 12.87 -6.28
CA GLU A 22 13.74 12.21 -7.43
C GLU A 22 12.76 12.00 -8.59
N ASP A 23 11.47 12.36 -8.42
CA ASP A 23 10.48 12.26 -9.48
C ASP A 23 10.72 13.30 -10.58
N VAL A 24 11.24 12.82 -11.71
CA VAL A 24 11.38 13.63 -12.94
C VAL A 24 10.14 13.54 -13.84
N SER A 25 9.10 12.82 -13.42
CA SER A 25 7.89 12.59 -14.20
C SER A 25 6.74 13.51 -13.77
N SER A 26 5.73 13.65 -14.63
CA SER A 26 4.47 14.34 -14.30
C SER A 26 3.43 13.40 -13.68
N LEU A 27 3.79 12.16 -13.34
CA LEU A 27 2.89 11.15 -12.76
C LEU A 27 2.69 11.41 -11.27
N ARG A 28 1.94 12.47 -10.93
CA ARG A 28 1.47 12.69 -9.56
C ARG A 28 0.18 11.90 -9.33
N GLY A 29 0.29 10.67 -8.86
CA GLY A 29 -0.86 9.83 -8.52
C GLY A 29 -0.42 8.43 -8.11
N THR A 30 -0.61 8.09 -6.84
CA THR A 30 -0.12 6.86 -6.23
C THR A 30 -1.04 5.67 -6.55
N PHE A 31 -0.46 4.65 -7.19
CA PHE A 31 -0.81 3.27 -6.84
C PHE A 31 -0.36 3.09 -5.39
N LEU A 32 -1.31 3.03 -4.46
CA LEU A 32 -1.06 3.17 -3.02
C LEU A 32 0.02 2.21 -2.50
N ILE A 33 1.07 2.78 -1.89
CA ILE A 33 2.17 2.13 -1.17
C ILE A 33 1.97 2.15 0.35
N ASP A 34 1.02 2.92 0.87
CA ASP A 34 0.87 3.12 2.33
C ASP A 34 0.36 1.89 3.09
N TRP A 35 0.26 0.75 2.42
CA TRP A 35 -0.16 -0.50 3.00
C TRP A 35 1.08 -1.28 3.44
N SER A 36 1.15 -1.68 4.70
CA SER A 36 2.17 -2.59 5.20
C SER A 36 1.53 -3.93 5.57
N LYS A 37 2.27 -5.03 5.40
CA LYS A 37 1.86 -6.33 5.97
C LYS A 37 2.12 -6.42 7.46
N ASN A 38 2.88 -5.47 8.01
CA ASN A 38 3.28 -5.43 9.42
C ASN A 38 2.43 -4.42 10.17
N GLU A 39 1.67 -4.90 11.14
CA GLU A 39 0.77 -4.08 11.95
C GLU A 39 1.51 -3.04 12.78
N LYS A 40 2.76 -3.31 13.20
CA LYS A 40 3.55 -2.34 13.98
C LYS A 40 4.06 -1.21 13.12
N VAL A 41 4.44 -1.51 11.88
CA VAL A 41 4.81 -0.48 10.89
C VAL A 41 3.61 0.40 10.56
N ALA A 42 2.43 -0.19 10.33
CA ALA A 42 1.21 0.57 10.11
C ALA A 42 0.88 1.45 11.33
N MET A 43 0.99 0.90 12.55
CA MET A 43 0.77 1.64 13.80
C MET A 43 1.75 2.80 13.98
N PHE A 44 3.00 2.65 13.53
CA PHE A 44 3.96 3.74 13.53
C PHE A 44 3.40 4.93 12.75
N PHE A 45 3.01 4.73 11.49
CA PHE A 45 2.48 5.82 10.66
C PHE A 45 1.19 6.43 11.23
N ALA A 46 0.29 5.60 11.79
CA ALA A 46 -0.92 6.10 12.44
C ALA A 46 -0.64 6.95 13.70
N SER A 47 0.50 6.74 14.35
CA SER A 47 0.87 7.38 15.62
C SER A 47 1.91 8.50 15.50
N ASP A 48 2.65 8.61 14.38
CA ASP A 48 3.78 9.55 14.22
C ASP A 48 3.34 11.02 14.07
N TYR A 49 2.10 11.28 13.62
CA TYR A 49 1.61 12.64 13.37
C TYR A 49 0.93 13.27 14.61
N ASP A 50 1.62 14.21 15.27
CA ASP A 50 1.18 14.87 16.52
C ASP A 50 0.80 16.35 16.37
N GLU A 51 1.10 17.00 15.24
CA GLU A 51 1.04 18.46 15.08
C GLU A 51 -0.36 19.09 15.25
N PHE A 52 -1.44 18.30 15.31
CA PHE A 52 -2.81 18.82 15.26
C PHE A 52 -3.78 18.23 16.27
N HIS A 53 -3.32 17.49 17.31
CA HIS A 53 -4.22 16.75 18.23
C HIS A 53 -5.24 15.85 17.52
N ASN A 54 -4.98 15.49 16.27
CA ASN A 54 -5.87 14.67 15.46
C ASN A 54 -5.71 13.20 15.85
N ASP A 55 -6.80 12.45 15.73
CA ASP A 55 -6.75 11.00 15.82
C ASP A 55 -5.98 10.42 14.63
N GLY A 56 -5.28 9.32 14.85
CA GLY A 56 -4.74 8.48 13.78
C GLY A 56 -5.80 7.55 13.23
N ALA A 57 -5.52 6.93 12.10
CA ALA A 57 -6.35 5.86 11.56
C ALA A 57 -5.47 4.74 11.03
N LEU A 58 -5.90 3.51 11.28
CA LEU A 58 -5.38 2.30 10.68
C LEU A 58 -6.46 1.71 9.80
N TRP A 59 -6.10 1.43 8.55
CA TRP A 59 -6.95 0.73 7.62
C TRP A 59 -6.45 -0.71 7.50
N ILE A 60 -7.31 -1.65 7.84
CA ILE A 60 -7.02 -3.08 7.74
C ILE A 60 -7.81 -3.64 6.58
N VAL A 61 -7.14 -4.27 5.62
CA VAL A 61 -7.81 -4.95 4.51
C VAL A 61 -7.80 -6.45 4.69
N ASN A 62 -8.98 -7.03 4.57
CA ASN A 62 -9.19 -8.45 4.43
C ASN A 62 -9.05 -8.88 2.97
N LEU A 63 -7.83 -9.25 2.58
CA LEU A 63 -7.54 -9.73 1.22
C LEU A 63 -8.26 -11.03 0.85
N THR A 64 -8.78 -11.79 1.81
CA THR A 64 -9.56 -13.00 1.50
C THR A 64 -10.96 -12.67 1.01
N ALA A 65 -11.52 -11.53 1.43
CA ALA A 65 -12.84 -11.08 1.03
C ALA A 65 -12.89 -10.60 -0.43
N THR A 66 -11.76 -10.13 -0.96
CA THR A 66 -11.66 -9.55 -2.31
C THR A 66 -11.61 -10.62 -3.43
N GLY A 67 -11.42 -11.90 -3.10
CA GLY A 67 -11.39 -13.03 -4.05
C GLY A 67 -9.98 -13.46 -4.46
N LYS A 68 -9.81 -14.03 -5.67
CA LYS A 68 -8.48 -14.42 -6.23
C LYS A 68 -7.69 -13.18 -6.66
N VAL A 69 -7.33 -12.34 -5.70
CA VAL A 69 -6.77 -11.00 -5.94
C VAL A 69 -5.25 -10.98 -5.83
N LEU A 70 -4.65 -12.04 -5.31
CA LEU A 70 -3.20 -12.15 -5.10
C LEU A 70 -2.45 -12.50 -6.39
N HIS A 71 -2.06 -11.49 -7.16
CA HIS A 71 -1.08 -11.66 -8.23
C HIS A 71 0.35 -11.47 -7.70
N ARG A 72 0.85 -12.49 -6.98
CA ARG A 72 2.25 -12.50 -6.48
C ARG A 72 3.29 -12.80 -7.56
N ASP A 73 2.83 -13.34 -8.70
CA ASP A 73 3.69 -13.86 -9.77
C ASP A 73 3.61 -13.06 -11.09
N LEU A 74 2.86 -11.95 -11.11
CA LEU A 74 2.77 -11.07 -12.28
C LEU A 74 3.61 -9.82 -12.10
N THR A 75 4.26 -9.40 -13.18
CA THR A 75 4.90 -8.09 -13.28
C THR A 75 3.85 -7.00 -13.44
N LEU A 76 4.17 -5.77 -13.03
CA LEU A 76 3.34 -4.58 -13.20
C LEU A 76 2.99 -4.36 -14.67
N GLU A 77 3.95 -4.57 -15.58
CA GLU A 77 3.70 -4.55 -17.04
C GLU A 77 2.58 -5.52 -17.46
N LYS A 78 2.57 -6.75 -16.92
CA LYS A 78 1.54 -7.74 -17.23
C LYS A 78 0.17 -7.32 -16.66
N ILE A 79 0.14 -6.67 -15.50
CA ILE A 79 -1.07 -6.11 -14.91
C ILE A 79 -1.63 -5.01 -15.82
N LEU A 80 -0.78 -4.04 -16.22
CA LEU A 80 -1.14 -2.96 -17.15
C LEU A 80 -1.59 -3.49 -18.52
N THR A 81 -0.97 -4.57 -19.01
CA THR A 81 -1.36 -5.20 -20.29
C THR A 81 -2.74 -5.85 -20.20
N LYS A 82 -3.04 -6.56 -19.10
CA LYS A 82 -4.38 -7.13 -18.87
C LYS A 82 -5.44 -6.03 -18.80
N TYR A 83 -5.10 -4.89 -18.21
CA TYR A 83 -5.98 -3.73 -18.15
C TYR A 83 -6.26 -3.12 -19.51
N LYS A 84 -5.21 -2.84 -20.29
CA LYS A 84 -5.38 -2.29 -21.64
C LYS A 84 -6.31 -3.17 -22.48
N LYS A 85 -6.20 -4.49 -22.33
CA LYS A 85 -7.13 -5.44 -22.96
C LYS A 85 -8.55 -5.32 -22.43
N ALA A 86 -8.75 -5.30 -21.11
CA ALA A 86 -10.08 -5.16 -20.50
C ALA A 86 -10.79 -3.88 -20.95
N PHE A 87 -10.07 -2.74 -20.95
CA PHE A 87 -10.54 -1.44 -21.42
C PHE A 87 -10.98 -1.48 -22.88
N ILE A 88 -10.14 -2.03 -23.78
CA ILE A 88 -10.48 -2.15 -25.21
C ILE A 88 -11.72 -3.04 -25.42
N THR A 89 -11.94 -4.02 -24.55
CA THR A 89 -13.06 -4.97 -24.67
C THR A 89 -14.31 -4.59 -23.88
N ASP A 90 -14.37 -3.38 -23.32
CA ASP A 90 -15.47 -2.88 -22.48
C ASP A 90 -15.88 -3.84 -21.36
N LYS A 91 -14.89 -4.54 -20.77
CA LYS A 91 -15.15 -5.42 -19.63
C LYS A 91 -15.23 -4.58 -18.36
N PRO A 92 -16.21 -4.85 -17.47
CA PRO A 92 -16.29 -4.14 -16.20
C PRO A 92 -15.01 -4.36 -15.40
N PHE A 93 -14.50 -3.27 -14.82
CA PHE A 93 -13.40 -3.34 -13.87
C PHE A 93 -13.95 -3.93 -12.58
N GLY A 94 -13.38 -5.07 -12.16
CA GLY A 94 -13.67 -5.66 -10.86
C GLY A 94 -12.99 -4.90 -9.74
N LEU A 95 -12.95 -5.50 -8.54
CA LEU A 95 -12.19 -4.95 -7.43
C LEU A 95 -10.73 -4.64 -7.79
N PRO A 96 -10.15 -3.57 -7.22
CA PRO A 96 -8.73 -3.28 -7.34
C PRO A 96 -7.86 -4.49 -7.04
N LEU A 97 -6.83 -4.68 -7.87
CA LEU A 97 -5.93 -5.83 -7.76
C LEU A 97 -4.85 -5.52 -6.72
N VAL A 98 -4.80 -6.30 -5.64
CA VAL A 98 -3.74 -6.17 -4.64
C VAL A 98 -2.58 -7.08 -5.02
N PHE A 99 -1.40 -6.51 -5.23
CA PHE A 99 -0.22 -7.24 -5.64
C PHE A 99 0.96 -6.91 -4.74
N PHE A 100 1.71 -7.95 -4.39
CA PHE A 100 2.96 -7.84 -3.65
C PHE A 100 3.91 -8.93 -4.17
N PRO A 101 4.68 -8.65 -5.22
CA PRO A 101 5.54 -9.67 -5.77
C PRO A 101 6.60 -10.15 -4.78
N ARG A 102 6.96 -11.44 -4.90
CA ARG A 102 7.74 -12.16 -3.89
C ARG A 102 9.20 -11.70 -3.78
N TYR A 103 9.77 -11.18 -4.88
CA TYR A 103 11.15 -10.73 -4.99
C TYR A 103 11.17 -9.38 -5.68
N GLN A 104 11.36 -8.30 -4.92
CA GLN A 104 11.27 -6.97 -5.53
C GLN A 104 12.24 -5.94 -4.99
N LEU A 105 12.68 -6.05 -3.75
CA LEU A 105 13.18 -4.87 -3.05
C LEU A 105 14.69 -4.98 -2.81
N GLU A 106 15.45 -4.15 -3.51
CA GLU A 106 16.85 -3.89 -3.13
C GLU A 106 16.93 -2.74 -2.11
N CYS A 107 15.94 -1.85 -2.11
CA CYS A 107 15.87 -0.73 -1.16
C CYS A 107 15.64 -1.19 0.30
N GLU A 108 16.52 -0.80 1.23
CA GLU A 108 16.42 -1.17 2.65
C GLU A 108 15.16 -0.61 3.33
N GLN A 109 14.82 0.65 3.06
CA GLN A 109 13.60 1.31 3.59
C GLN A 109 12.33 0.53 3.22
N ALA A 110 12.30 -0.04 2.03
CA ALA A 110 11.20 -0.87 1.55
C ALA A 110 10.99 -2.13 2.37
N ASN A 111 12.09 -2.80 2.69
CA ASN A 111 12.08 -4.07 3.39
C ASN A 111 11.59 -3.84 4.83
N ASN A 112 12.03 -2.75 5.45
CA ASN A 112 11.62 -2.41 6.81
C ASN A 112 10.17 -1.91 6.90
N GLN A 113 9.60 -1.44 5.78
CA GLN A 113 8.20 -1.00 5.70
C GLN A 113 7.22 -2.11 5.25
N GLU A 114 7.71 -3.26 4.77
CA GLU A 114 6.89 -4.41 4.34
C GLU A 114 5.70 -4.04 3.42
N VAL A 115 5.99 -3.21 2.42
CA VAL A 115 5.00 -2.54 1.55
C VAL A 115 4.11 -3.52 0.77
N VAL A 116 2.84 -3.14 0.61
CA VAL A 116 1.81 -3.75 -0.26
C VAL A 116 1.35 -2.71 -1.26
N TYR A 117 1.09 -3.16 -2.49
CA TYR A 117 0.65 -2.30 -3.57
C TYR A 117 -0.76 -2.66 -3.99
N VAL A 118 -1.54 -1.63 -4.26
CA VAL A 118 -2.88 -1.76 -4.81
C VAL A 118 -2.91 -1.15 -6.20
N ALA A 119 -3.17 -2.00 -7.20
CA ALA A 119 -3.45 -1.58 -8.56
C ALA A 119 -4.93 -1.23 -8.63
N GLN A 120 -5.21 0.05 -8.40
CA GLN A 120 -6.51 0.61 -8.70
C GLN A 120 -6.62 0.86 -10.20
N MET A 121 -7.68 0.34 -10.80
CA MET A 121 -7.83 0.31 -12.25
C MET A 121 -8.84 1.34 -12.75
N ASP A 122 -9.83 1.69 -11.93
CA ASP A 122 -10.71 2.83 -12.18
C ASP A 122 -10.26 4.01 -11.33
N MET A 123 -9.48 4.91 -11.93
CA MET A 123 -8.95 6.10 -11.26
C MET A 123 -10.00 7.20 -11.05
N ARG A 124 -11.24 7.01 -11.53
CA ARG A 124 -12.32 7.99 -11.39
C ARG A 124 -13.04 7.89 -10.04
N LEU A 125 -12.96 6.73 -9.40
CA LEU A 125 -13.54 6.46 -8.09
C LEU A 125 -12.43 6.39 -7.06
N ASP A 126 -12.70 6.68 -5.80
CA ASP A 126 -11.72 6.43 -4.74
C ASP A 126 -11.63 4.92 -4.43
N LEU A 127 -10.46 4.45 -3.97
CA LEU A 127 -10.25 3.04 -3.61
C LEU A 127 -11.25 2.57 -2.54
N PHE A 128 -11.51 3.41 -1.53
CA PHE A 128 -12.44 3.10 -0.45
C PHE A 128 -13.88 3.04 -0.97
N GLU A 129 -14.28 3.95 -1.86
CA GLU A 129 -15.61 3.93 -2.49
C GLU A 129 -15.86 2.64 -3.28
N LEU A 130 -14.86 2.18 -4.05
CA LEU A 130 -14.93 0.93 -4.79
C LEU A 130 -15.14 -0.28 -3.86
N TRP A 131 -14.44 -0.29 -2.73
CA TRP A 131 -14.54 -1.37 -1.76
C TRP A 131 -15.84 -1.32 -0.95
N GLU A 132 -16.29 -0.16 -0.47
CA GLU A 132 -17.59 -0.02 0.22
C GLU A 132 -18.74 -0.49 -0.67
N LYS A 133 -18.73 -0.10 -1.96
CA LYS A 133 -19.73 -0.58 -2.92
C LYS A 133 -19.72 -2.11 -3.03
N TYR A 134 -18.54 -2.72 -3.12
CA TYR A 134 -18.41 -4.17 -3.19
C TYR A 134 -18.91 -4.86 -1.91
N GLU A 135 -18.57 -4.32 -0.74
CA GLU A 135 -19.01 -4.85 0.57
C GLU A 135 -20.54 -4.90 0.65
N ILE A 136 -21.22 -3.84 0.21
CA ILE A 136 -22.68 -3.75 0.14
C ILE A 136 -23.24 -4.79 -0.83
N GLU A 137 -22.71 -4.85 -2.06
CA GLU A 137 -23.23 -5.74 -3.12
C GLU A 137 -23.02 -7.23 -2.80
N ASN A 138 -21.99 -7.57 -2.02
CA ASN A 138 -21.58 -8.96 -1.80
C ASN A 138 -21.75 -9.43 -0.35
N ASN A 139 -22.24 -8.57 0.54
CA ASN A 139 -22.36 -8.82 1.98
C ASN A 139 -21.06 -9.37 2.59
N LYS A 140 -19.95 -8.66 2.35
CA LYS A 140 -18.61 -9.01 2.81
C LYS A 140 -17.96 -7.83 3.50
N GLN A 141 -16.99 -8.10 4.37
CA GLN A 141 -16.11 -7.09 4.93
C GLN A 141 -14.70 -7.20 4.32
N VAL A 142 -14.36 -6.21 3.52
CA VAL A 142 -13.07 -5.98 2.87
C VAL A 142 -12.21 -5.04 3.70
N ILE A 143 -12.76 -4.00 4.33
CA ILE A 143 -12.01 -2.98 5.07
C ILE A 143 -12.51 -2.84 6.50
N ILE A 144 -11.58 -2.59 7.42
CA ILE A 144 -11.87 -2.11 8.77
C ILE A 144 -11.07 -0.82 9.00
N LYS A 145 -11.75 0.24 9.46
CA LYS A 145 -11.12 1.45 9.98
C LYS A 145 -10.98 1.33 11.49
N LEU A 146 -9.76 1.30 12.01
CA LEU A 146 -9.49 1.50 13.42
C LEU A 146 -9.08 2.95 13.66
N ARG A 147 -9.80 3.64 14.53
CA ARG A 147 -9.42 4.98 14.99
C ARG A 147 -8.40 4.84 16.11
N LEU A 148 -7.30 5.59 16.02
CA LEU A 148 -6.30 5.72 17.07
C LEU A 148 -6.47 7.07 17.77
N PRO A 149 -7.13 7.13 18.94
CA PRO A 149 -7.34 8.39 19.64
C PRO A 149 -6.02 9.12 19.92
N HIS A 150 -5.99 10.43 19.74
CA HIS A 150 -4.78 11.25 19.97
C HIS A 150 -4.16 11.01 21.35
N LYS A 151 -5.00 10.78 22.37
CA LYS A 151 -4.59 10.59 23.77
C LYS A 151 -3.66 9.41 23.98
N ILE A 152 -3.78 8.36 23.17
CA ILE A 152 -2.98 7.14 23.32
C ILE A 152 -1.82 7.05 22.32
N LYS A 153 -1.69 8.01 21.38
CA LYS A 153 -0.60 8.01 20.39
C LYS A 153 0.78 7.96 21.02
N LYS A 154 1.00 8.72 22.11
CA LYS A 154 2.28 8.72 22.83
C LYS A 154 2.61 7.36 23.43
N GLU A 155 1.61 6.71 24.04
CA GLU A 155 1.78 5.36 24.61
C GLU A 155 2.08 4.34 23.51
N CYS A 156 1.40 4.41 22.37
CA CYS A 156 1.67 3.58 21.21
C CYS A 156 3.09 3.77 20.69
N ARG A 157 3.59 5.01 20.57
CA ARG A 157 4.97 5.27 20.14
C ARG A 157 6.00 4.69 21.11
N ASN A 158 5.81 4.90 22.41
CA ASN A 158 6.70 4.31 23.42
C ASN A 158 6.71 2.77 23.34
N TRP A 159 5.54 2.17 23.10
CA TRP A 159 5.44 0.73 22.90
C TRP A 159 6.15 0.27 21.61
N LEU A 160 6.00 1.00 20.51
CA LEU A 160 6.68 0.71 19.24
C LEU A 160 8.21 0.81 19.36
N GLU A 161 8.70 1.85 20.01
CA GLU A 161 10.13 2.06 20.27
C GLU A 161 10.72 0.94 21.13
N SER A 162 10.03 0.53 22.20
CA SER A 162 10.46 -0.61 23.02
C SER A 162 10.42 -1.96 22.27
N ASN A 163 9.66 -2.03 21.17
CA ASN A 163 9.62 -3.14 20.23
C ASN A 163 10.58 -2.98 19.03
N GLY A 164 11.47 -1.98 19.05
CA GLY A 164 12.47 -1.75 18.01
C GLY A 164 11.96 -1.08 16.74
N ILE A 165 10.68 -0.70 16.69
CA ILE A 165 10.08 0.04 15.56
C ILE A 165 10.30 1.52 15.80
N THR A 166 11.38 2.05 15.22
CA THR A 166 11.79 3.45 15.34
C THR A 166 11.80 4.14 13.99
N LYS A 167 11.81 5.48 13.97
CA LYS A 167 12.01 6.25 12.73
C LYS A 167 13.31 5.85 12.01
N LYS A 168 14.39 5.60 12.76
CA LYS A 168 15.67 5.13 12.20
C LYS A 168 15.57 3.73 11.60
N PHE A 169 14.75 2.85 12.17
CA PHE A 169 14.48 1.54 11.61
C PHE A 169 13.70 1.66 10.30
N LEU A 170 12.66 2.49 10.25
CA LEU A 170 11.82 2.64 9.05
C LEU A 170 12.48 3.43 7.93
N PHE A 171 13.43 4.31 8.25
CA PHE A 171 14.16 5.15 7.30
C PHE A 171 15.68 5.02 7.53
N PRO A 172 16.27 3.85 7.24
CA PRO A 172 17.70 3.62 7.45
C PRO A 172 18.51 4.35 6.37
N LYS A 173 19.18 5.44 6.77
CA LYS A 173 20.08 6.28 5.96
C LYS A 173 19.37 7.05 4.82
N ILE A 174 19.61 8.36 4.79
CA ILE A 174 19.69 9.15 3.56
C ILE A 174 21.16 9.11 3.13
#